data_AF-A0AAU9XHE8-F1
#
_entry.id   AF-A0AAU9XHE8-F1
#
_cell.length_a   1.000
_cell.length_b   1.000
_cell.length_c   1.000
_cell.angle_alpha   90.00
_cell.angle_beta   90.00
_cell.angle_gamma   90.00
#
_symmetry.space_group_name_H-M   'P 1'
#
loop_
_entity.id
_entity.type
_entity.pdbx_description
1 polymer ?
#
loop_
_entity_poly.entity_id
_entity_poly.type
_entity_poly.pdbx_seq_one_letter_code
_entity_poly.pdbx_strand_id
1 'polypeptide(L)'
;MTSKTRPKRLITIHFSFGFQVHELLGIKQIMCLSLKDQFRRRNLWPCDADIADFSSSMWLTGRAFIVYRVVLALYATAMTVLAVIERQYQGLKWLIFLTNWSYTFINLHFVTQAFLVYYYQTVQPNSNGSDSNGSDSNGSNSKGSNSKGMNIKGSNKEYEEESESDDNSDDEQFIFSVEPQLPLACKVSWIICDIASNIAFPVTVMFWSLVYKPGDFDFVTLNSHALNSVLIVIDIMVSSIPIKLLHVIYPIIFITVYMIFSIIYWACGGTNPYGEPYIYPALDYSGHPKRAAIIICLFLFVGNAMSQLLLFGLYELRLKLNRSWNRLI
;
A
#
# COMPACT_ATOMS: atom_id res chain seq x y z
N MET A 1 29.13 -75.70 23.57
CA MET A 1 28.86 -74.56 24.48
C MET A 1 30.16 -73.76 24.55
N THR A 2 30.31 -72.59 23.94
CA THR A 2 29.67 -71.33 24.33
C THR A 2 29.68 -70.34 23.15
N SER A 3 28.50 -69.81 22.83
CA SER A 3 28.28 -68.74 21.84
C SER A 3 28.73 -67.40 22.43
N LYS A 4 29.69 -66.71 21.80
CA LYS A 4 30.01 -65.29 22.10
C LYS A 4 29.27 -64.38 21.13
N THR A 5 28.11 -63.90 21.57
CA THR A 5 27.34 -62.82 20.93
C THR A 5 28.07 -61.48 21.09
N ARG A 6 28.27 -60.74 19.99
CA ARG A 6 28.73 -59.34 20.03
C ARG A 6 27.57 -58.44 20.49
N PRO A 7 27.80 -57.45 21.37
CA PRO A 7 26.74 -56.50 21.72
C PRO A 7 26.48 -55.55 20.54
N LYS A 8 25.21 -55.44 20.13
CA LYS A 8 24.74 -54.39 19.22
C LYS A 8 24.84 -53.05 19.96
N ARG A 9 25.60 -52.08 19.42
CA ARG A 9 25.55 -50.68 19.89
C ARG A 9 24.18 -50.12 19.50
N LEU A 10 23.31 -49.91 20.48
CA LEU A 10 22.08 -49.13 20.32
C LEU A 10 22.50 -47.65 20.28
N ILE A 11 22.51 -47.04 19.10
CA ILE A 11 22.62 -45.58 18.97
C ILE A 11 21.23 -45.04 19.28
N THR A 12 21.02 -44.62 20.52
CA THR A 12 19.83 -43.87 20.92
C THR A 12 19.95 -42.46 20.33
N ILE A 13 19.30 -42.21 19.18
CA ILE A 13 19.13 -40.86 18.65
C ILE A 13 18.07 -40.17 19.51
N HIS A 14 18.50 -39.48 20.56
CA HIS A 14 17.64 -38.62 21.37
C HIS A 14 18.00 -37.16 21.13
N PHE A 15 17.85 -36.67 19.89
CA PHE A 15 17.99 -35.25 19.58
C PHE A 15 17.14 -34.90 18.35
N SER A 16 15.93 -34.38 18.60
CA SER A 16 15.22 -33.49 17.66
C SER A 16 13.90 -32.95 18.18
N PHE A 17 13.28 -33.53 19.21
CA PHE A 17 11.96 -33.04 19.64
C PHE A 17 12.04 -31.71 20.42
N GLY A 18 13.02 -31.56 21.33
CA GLY A 18 13.16 -30.34 22.14
C GLY A 18 13.65 -29.12 21.34
N PHE A 19 14.53 -29.32 20.35
CA PHE A 19 15.04 -28.25 19.49
C PHE A 19 13.94 -27.68 18.59
N GLN A 20 13.12 -28.56 18.01
CA GLN A 20 12.03 -28.18 17.11
C GLN A 20 10.87 -27.47 17.84
N VAL A 21 10.60 -27.84 19.10
CA VAL A 21 9.64 -27.12 19.96
C VAL A 21 10.16 -25.73 20.35
N HIS A 22 11.45 -25.59 20.64
CA HIS A 22 12.04 -24.28 20.99
C HIS A 22 12.09 -23.33 19.78
N GLU A 23 12.35 -23.83 18.57
CA GLU A 23 12.21 -23.06 17.33
C GLU A 23 10.75 -22.67 17.05
N LEU A 24 9.79 -23.59 17.22
CA LEU A 24 8.37 -23.29 17.06
C LEU A 24 7.87 -22.24 18.07
N LEU A 25 8.32 -22.31 19.31
CA LEU A 25 8.00 -21.32 20.35
C LEU A 25 8.65 -19.96 20.04
N GLY A 26 9.90 -19.95 19.59
CA GLY A 26 10.59 -18.75 19.12
C GLY A 26 9.88 -18.09 17.93
N ILE A 27 9.47 -18.88 16.93
CA ILE A 27 8.72 -18.42 15.76
C ILE A 27 7.35 -17.84 16.17
N LYS A 28 6.63 -18.51 17.09
CA LYS A 28 5.37 -17.98 17.65
C LYS A 28 5.57 -16.66 18.38
N GLN A 29 6.63 -16.54 19.18
CA GLN A 29 6.92 -15.33 19.94
C GLN A 29 7.33 -14.16 19.02
N ILE A 30 8.14 -14.42 17.99
CA ILE A 30 8.52 -13.43 16.97
C ILE A 30 7.27 -12.99 16.18
N MET A 31 6.42 -13.91 15.74
CA MET A 31 5.17 -13.55 15.07
C MET A 31 4.23 -12.75 15.97
N CYS A 32 4.11 -13.12 17.25
CA CYS A 32 3.28 -12.39 18.21
C CYS A 32 3.79 -10.96 18.45
N LEU A 33 5.10 -10.79 18.57
CA LEU A 33 5.74 -9.46 18.68
C LEU A 33 5.57 -8.64 17.40
N SER A 34 5.70 -9.28 16.23
CA SER A 34 5.47 -8.65 14.92
C SER A 34 4.03 -8.18 14.76
N LEU A 35 3.05 -9.00 15.15
CA LEU A 35 1.63 -8.63 15.15
C LEU A 35 1.35 -7.51 16.16
N LYS A 36 1.91 -7.58 17.37
CA LYS A 36 1.77 -6.51 18.37
C LYS A 36 2.33 -5.18 17.86
N ASP A 37 3.39 -5.21 17.05
CA ASP A 37 3.93 -4.01 16.41
C ASP A 37 2.91 -3.36 15.46
N GLN A 38 2.17 -4.17 14.68
CA GLN A 38 1.15 -3.67 13.76
C GLN A 38 0.06 -2.85 14.44
N PHE A 39 -0.28 -3.15 15.69
CA PHE A 39 -1.30 -2.44 16.46
C PHE A 39 -0.78 -1.23 17.26
N ARG A 40 0.47 -0.80 17.05
CA ARG A 40 0.96 0.45 17.66
C ARG A 40 0.30 1.66 17.01
N ARG A 41 -0.03 2.68 17.82
CA ARG A 41 -0.67 3.93 17.38
C ARG A 41 0.06 4.64 16.23
N ARG A 42 1.39 4.55 16.14
CA ARG A 42 2.16 5.12 15.02
C ARG A 42 1.73 4.55 13.65
N ASN A 43 1.35 3.28 13.60
CA ASN A 43 0.91 2.59 12.39
C ASN A 43 -0.52 2.98 11.97
N LEU A 44 -1.19 3.86 12.72
CA LEU A 44 -2.41 4.49 12.25
C LEU A 44 -2.11 5.53 11.17
N TRP A 45 -0.95 6.20 11.25
CA TRP A 45 -0.58 7.31 10.39
C TRP A 45 0.32 6.85 9.23
N PRO A 46 0.18 7.45 8.04
CA PRO A 46 0.97 7.08 6.87
C PRO A 46 2.32 7.82 6.91
N CYS A 47 3.09 7.65 7.99
CA CYS A 47 4.34 8.40 8.22
C CYS A 47 5.57 7.50 8.24
N ASP A 48 5.45 6.25 8.71
CA ASP A 48 6.57 5.32 8.85
C ASP A 48 6.82 4.53 7.54
N ALA A 49 7.14 5.21 6.45
CA ALA A 49 7.55 4.59 5.18
C ALA A 49 8.59 5.44 4.47
N ASP A 50 9.38 4.82 3.60
CA ASP A 50 10.42 5.49 2.82
C ASP A 50 9.89 5.89 1.43
N ILE A 51 10.47 6.92 0.83
CA ILE A 51 10.16 7.31 -0.57
C ILE A 51 10.41 6.12 -1.53
N ALA A 52 11.38 5.27 -1.21
CA ALA A 52 11.68 4.07 -1.97
C ALA A 52 10.49 3.09 -2.03
N ASP A 53 9.65 3.03 -0.99
CA ASP A 53 8.49 2.12 -0.95
C ASP A 53 7.45 2.46 -2.03
N PHE A 54 7.35 3.74 -2.39
CA PHE A 54 6.41 4.25 -3.39
C PHE A 54 6.99 4.25 -4.80
N SER A 55 8.31 4.24 -4.92
CA SER A 55 9.01 4.37 -6.20
C SER A 55 9.65 3.08 -6.70
N SER A 56 9.78 2.04 -5.87
CA SER A 56 10.48 0.80 -6.22
C SER A 56 9.57 -0.42 -6.38
N SER A 57 10.14 -1.45 -7.01
CA SER A 57 9.59 -2.80 -7.08
C SER A 57 10.62 -3.79 -6.57
N MET A 58 10.13 -4.87 -5.97
CA MET A 58 10.96 -5.98 -5.50
C MET A 58 11.39 -6.92 -6.63
N TRP A 59 10.74 -6.85 -7.79
CA TRP A 59 10.89 -7.82 -8.89
C TRP A 59 11.33 -7.19 -10.20
N LEU A 60 10.96 -5.93 -10.42
CA LEU A 60 11.20 -5.23 -11.67
C LEU A 60 12.33 -4.22 -11.52
N THR A 61 13.15 -4.09 -12.55
CA THR A 61 14.13 -2.99 -12.65
C THR A 61 13.40 -1.65 -12.80
N GLY A 62 14.07 -0.53 -12.48
CA GLY A 62 13.43 0.79 -12.49
C GLY A 62 12.67 1.12 -13.78
N ARG A 63 13.32 0.97 -14.94
CA ARG A 63 12.68 1.20 -16.26
C ARG A 63 11.49 0.29 -16.52
N ALA A 64 11.61 -1.01 -16.19
CA ALA A 64 10.51 -1.96 -16.35
C ALA A 64 9.34 -1.62 -15.43
N PHE A 65 9.63 -1.16 -14.20
CA PHE A 65 8.60 -0.77 -13.24
C PHE A 65 7.86 0.51 -13.65
N ILE A 66 8.55 1.50 -14.23
CA ILE A 66 7.92 2.69 -14.81
C ILE A 66 6.92 2.27 -15.90
N VAL A 67 7.35 1.42 -16.85
CA VAL A 67 6.47 0.94 -17.93
C VAL A 67 5.27 0.18 -17.36
N TYR A 68 5.49 -0.71 -16.40
CA TYR A 68 4.42 -1.43 -15.70
C TYR A 68 3.38 -0.47 -15.09
N ARG A 69 3.81 0.56 -14.36
CA ARG A 69 2.91 1.53 -13.74
C ARG A 69 2.13 2.35 -14.77
N VAL A 70 2.78 2.79 -15.84
CA VAL A 70 2.12 3.53 -16.92
C VAL A 70 1.07 2.66 -17.61
N VAL A 71 1.36 1.39 -17.89
CA VAL A 71 0.39 0.45 -18.48
C VAL A 71 -0.83 0.28 -17.57
N LEU A 72 -0.64 0.10 -16.26
CA LEU A 72 -1.76 -0.02 -15.33
C LEU A 72 -2.58 1.27 -15.22
N ALA A 73 -1.93 2.44 -15.21
CA ALA A 73 -2.62 3.72 -15.19
C ALA A 73 -3.48 3.93 -16.45
N LEU A 74 -2.90 3.64 -17.63
CA LEU A 74 -3.63 3.72 -18.91
C LEU A 74 -4.78 2.73 -18.97
N TYR A 75 -4.57 1.48 -18.55
CA TYR A 75 -5.63 0.48 -18.48
C TYR A 75 -6.77 0.93 -17.56
N ALA A 76 -6.46 1.34 -16.32
CA ALA A 76 -7.46 1.75 -15.34
C ALA A 76 -8.24 2.99 -15.80
N THR A 77 -7.55 3.96 -16.43
CA THR A 77 -8.20 5.14 -17.00
C THR A 77 -9.10 4.76 -18.17
N ALA A 78 -8.62 3.95 -19.12
CA ALA A 78 -9.40 3.51 -20.27
C ALA A 78 -10.67 2.78 -19.83
N MET A 79 -10.55 1.86 -18.87
CA MET A 79 -11.70 1.13 -18.37
C MET A 79 -12.66 2.00 -17.56
N THR A 80 -12.17 3.01 -16.83
CA THR A 80 -13.02 3.99 -16.15
C THR A 80 -13.82 4.81 -17.17
N VAL A 81 -13.17 5.26 -18.25
CA VAL A 81 -13.83 5.99 -19.34
C VAL A 81 -14.87 5.10 -20.03
N LEU A 82 -14.54 3.85 -20.35
CA LEU A 82 -15.48 2.91 -20.94
C LEU A 82 -16.69 2.65 -20.04
N ALA A 83 -16.48 2.48 -18.74
CA ALA A 83 -17.56 2.30 -17.77
C ALA A 83 -18.50 3.52 -17.66
N VAL A 84 -17.99 4.73 -17.88
CA VAL A 84 -18.81 5.95 -17.97
C VAL A 84 -19.57 5.98 -19.30
N ILE A 85 -18.91 5.69 -20.41
CA ILE A 85 -19.52 5.71 -21.76
C ILE A 85 -20.66 4.70 -21.86
N GLU A 86 -20.45 3.46 -21.42
CA GLU A 86 -21.47 2.41 -21.51
C GLU A 86 -22.71 2.73 -20.66
N ARG A 87 -22.49 3.41 -19.52
CA ARG A 87 -23.56 3.79 -18.59
C ARG A 87 -23.99 5.25 -18.72
N GLN A 88 -23.63 5.91 -19.83
CA GLN A 88 -23.90 7.34 -20.05
C GLN A 88 -25.40 7.69 -19.97
N TYR A 89 -26.27 6.74 -20.36
CA TYR A 89 -27.73 6.90 -20.30
C TYR A 89 -28.25 7.12 -18.87
N GLN A 90 -27.47 6.76 -17.84
CA GLN A 90 -27.81 6.99 -16.43
C GLN A 90 -27.57 8.45 -15.99
N GLY A 91 -26.82 9.24 -16.77
CA GLY A 91 -26.47 10.62 -16.45
C GLY A 91 -25.83 10.75 -15.06
N LEU A 92 -26.30 11.73 -14.27
CA LEU A 92 -25.79 11.96 -12.91
C LEU A 92 -26.02 10.78 -11.95
N LYS A 93 -26.93 9.84 -12.27
CA LYS A 93 -27.14 8.63 -11.45
C LYS A 93 -25.92 7.72 -11.45
N TRP A 94 -24.98 7.85 -12.39
CA TRP A 94 -23.71 7.13 -12.31
C TRP A 94 -22.97 7.44 -10.99
N LEU A 95 -23.03 8.68 -10.49
CA LEU A 95 -22.31 9.08 -9.28
C LEU A 95 -22.89 8.51 -7.98
N ILE A 96 -24.07 7.90 -8.00
CA ILE A 96 -24.70 7.40 -6.77
C ILE A 96 -24.19 6.00 -6.39
N PHE A 97 -23.55 5.29 -7.31
CA PHE A 97 -23.14 3.90 -7.08
C PHE A 97 -21.76 3.80 -6.41
N LEU A 98 -21.70 3.11 -5.27
CA LEU A 98 -20.46 2.76 -4.57
C LEU A 98 -19.39 2.15 -5.50
N THR A 99 -19.78 1.28 -6.44
CA THR A 99 -18.83 0.69 -7.40
C THR A 99 -18.09 1.75 -8.18
N ASN A 100 -18.77 2.82 -8.60
CA ASN A 100 -18.17 3.90 -9.37
C ASN A 100 -17.22 4.75 -8.52
N TRP A 101 -17.54 4.96 -7.23
CA TRP A 101 -16.62 5.60 -6.28
C TRP A 101 -15.37 4.75 -6.07
N SER A 102 -15.53 3.45 -5.80
CA SER A 102 -14.41 2.51 -5.69
C SER A 102 -13.55 2.51 -6.94
N TYR A 103 -14.17 2.54 -8.11
CA TYR A 103 -13.45 2.52 -9.38
C TYR A 103 -12.66 3.79 -9.65
N THR A 104 -13.22 4.93 -9.26
CA THR A 104 -12.52 6.22 -9.28
C THR A 104 -11.28 6.19 -8.40
N PHE A 105 -11.35 5.60 -7.20
CA PHE A 105 -10.19 5.47 -6.30
C PHE A 105 -9.13 4.51 -6.85
N ILE A 106 -9.53 3.41 -7.49
CA ILE A 106 -8.59 2.50 -8.18
C ILE A 106 -7.85 3.23 -9.31
N ASN A 107 -8.57 4.00 -10.13
CA ASN A 107 -7.93 4.78 -11.18
C ASN A 107 -6.98 5.84 -10.60
N LEU A 108 -7.44 6.57 -9.58
CA LEU A 108 -6.63 7.58 -8.89
C LEU A 108 -5.35 6.98 -8.30
N HIS A 109 -5.43 5.77 -7.71
CA HIS A 109 -4.28 5.01 -7.21
C HIS A 109 -3.28 4.77 -8.34
N PHE A 110 -3.70 4.13 -9.43
CA PHE A 110 -2.77 3.77 -10.51
C PHE A 110 -2.15 4.97 -11.21
N VAL A 111 -2.92 6.04 -11.44
CA VAL A 111 -2.40 7.29 -12.02
C VAL A 111 -1.39 7.96 -11.08
N THR A 112 -1.73 8.06 -9.78
CA THR A 112 -0.83 8.67 -8.79
C THR A 112 0.46 7.87 -8.66
N GLN A 113 0.37 6.53 -8.65
CA GLN A 113 1.54 5.66 -8.59
C GLN A 113 2.43 5.76 -9.83
N ALA A 114 1.85 5.85 -11.03
CA ALA A 114 2.62 6.08 -12.25
C ALA A 114 3.37 7.41 -12.19
N PHE A 115 2.72 8.47 -11.70
CA PHE A 115 3.35 9.77 -11.50
C PHE A 115 4.48 9.72 -10.48
N LEU A 116 4.26 9.17 -9.28
CA LEU A 116 5.26 9.12 -8.22
C LEU A 116 6.50 8.30 -8.63
N VAL A 117 6.29 7.13 -9.25
CA VAL A 117 7.39 6.28 -9.72
C VAL A 117 8.20 7.01 -10.80
N TYR A 118 7.55 7.65 -11.77
CA TYR A 118 8.24 8.44 -12.79
C TYR A 118 9.02 9.60 -12.18
N TYR A 119 8.39 10.40 -11.32
CA TYR A 119 9.00 11.57 -10.70
C TYR A 119 10.25 11.21 -9.89
N TYR A 120 10.14 10.25 -8.97
CA TYR A 120 11.25 9.90 -8.08
C TYR A 120 12.37 9.12 -8.76
N GLN A 121 12.08 8.36 -9.83
CA GLN A 121 13.14 7.64 -10.55
C GLN A 121 13.82 8.47 -11.64
N THR A 122 13.15 9.48 -12.22
CA THR A 122 13.67 10.19 -13.40
C THR A 122 13.89 11.68 -13.18
N VAL A 123 13.01 12.36 -12.45
CA VAL A 123 13.04 13.82 -12.31
C VAL A 123 13.87 14.24 -11.10
N GLN A 124 13.60 13.67 -9.93
CA GLN A 124 14.29 14.05 -8.69
C GLN A 124 15.82 13.85 -8.76
N PRO A 125 16.35 12.71 -9.27
CA PRO A 125 17.79 12.53 -9.36
C PRO A 125 18.46 13.54 -10.30
N ASN A 126 17.77 13.90 -11.39
CA ASN A 126 18.27 14.88 -12.35
C ASN A 126 18.27 16.30 -11.76
N SER A 127 17.23 16.67 -11.01
CA SER A 127 17.13 17.98 -10.35
C SER A 127 18.30 18.24 -9.39
N ASN A 128 18.66 17.25 -8.57
CA ASN A 128 19.77 17.39 -7.62
C ASN A 128 21.14 17.35 -8.32
N GLY A 129 21.23 16.75 -9.52
CA GLY A 129 22.45 16.71 -10.34
C GLY A 129 22.72 18.01 -11.12
N SER A 130 21.70 18.81 -11.41
CA SER A 130 21.83 20.07 -12.16
C SER A 130 22.32 21.26 -11.33
N ASP A 131 22.23 21.23 -10.00
CA ASP A 131 22.65 22.34 -9.13
C ASP A 131 24.17 22.38 -8.85
N SER A 132 24.95 21.45 -9.40
CA SER A 132 26.39 21.32 -9.11
C SER A 132 27.35 21.67 -10.26
N ASN A 133 26.85 22.12 -11.41
CA ASN A 133 27.69 22.53 -12.55
C ASN A 133 27.52 24.01 -12.90
N GLY A 134 28.30 24.84 -12.22
CA GLY A 134 28.41 26.26 -12.54
C GLY A 134 29.64 26.90 -11.90
N SER A 135 30.84 26.55 -12.38
CA SER A 135 32.03 27.42 -12.53
C SER A 135 33.26 26.59 -12.91
N ASP A 136 33.61 26.58 -14.20
CA ASP A 136 34.93 26.16 -14.68
C ASP A 136 35.93 27.33 -14.56
N SER A 137 37.13 27.07 -14.03
CA SER A 137 38.38 27.36 -14.75
C SER A 137 39.66 26.91 -14.02
N ASN A 138 40.52 26.28 -14.83
CA ASN A 138 42.00 26.18 -14.78
C ASN A 138 42.72 25.25 -13.78
N GLY A 139 43.31 24.18 -14.35
CA GLY A 139 44.78 24.12 -14.42
C GLY A 139 45.51 23.06 -13.58
N SER A 140 46.14 22.11 -14.29
CA SER A 140 47.42 21.44 -14.01
C SER A 140 47.47 20.11 -13.20
N ASN A 141 48.39 19.26 -13.69
CA ASN A 141 48.70 17.87 -13.34
C ASN A 141 49.13 17.61 -11.88
N SER A 142 48.78 16.43 -11.33
CA SER A 142 49.73 15.51 -10.66
C SER A 142 49.11 14.14 -10.33
N LYS A 143 49.97 13.11 -10.32
CA LYS A 143 49.71 11.70 -9.99
C LYS A 143 49.41 11.48 -8.49
N GLY A 144 48.62 10.45 -8.16
CA GLY A 144 48.69 9.79 -6.85
C GLY A 144 47.41 9.08 -6.41
N SER A 145 47.47 7.75 -6.27
CA SER A 145 46.46 6.90 -5.65
C SER A 145 46.13 7.33 -4.21
N ASN A 146 44.85 7.35 -3.82
CA ASN A 146 44.34 6.50 -2.73
C ASN A 146 42.83 6.62 -2.52
N SER A 147 42.24 5.47 -2.17
CA SER A 147 40.89 5.26 -1.68
C SER A 147 40.61 6.02 -0.36
N LYS A 148 39.49 6.76 -0.29
CA LYS A 148 38.49 6.70 0.81
C LYS A 148 37.45 7.83 0.69
N GLY A 149 36.19 7.46 0.90
CA GLY A 149 35.23 8.22 1.71
C GLY A 149 34.83 9.60 1.22
N MET A 150 33.69 9.67 0.52
CA MET A 150 33.00 10.90 0.19
C MET A 150 32.54 11.59 1.47
N ASN A 151 33.15 12.73 1.80
CA ASN A 151 32.81 13.60 2.91
C ASN A 151 32.40 14.95 2.29
N ILE A 152 31.09 15.23 2.23
CA ILE A 152 30.59 16.53 1.79
C ILE A 152 30.45 17.39 3.05
N LYS A 153 31.38 18.34 3.18
CA LYS A 153 31.27 19.50 4.07
C LYS A 153 31.14 20.72 3.17
N GLY A 154 30.18 21.60 3.46
CA GLY A 154 30.20 22.97 2.97
C GLY A 154 28.82 23.59 2.75
N SER A 155 28.42 24.45 3.67
CA SER A 155 27.99 25.79 3.26
C SER A 155 28.43 26.78 4.30
N ASN A 156 29.26 27.73 3.85
CA ASN A 156 29.79 28.87 4.58
C ASN A 156 28.69 29.90 4.86
N LYS A 157 28.85 30.65 5.95
CA LYS A 157 28.52 32.09 6.00
C LYS A 157 29.67 32.81 6.69
N GLU A 158 30.26 33.74 5.97
CA GLU A 158 31.17 34.78 6.50
C GLU A 158 30.40 35.71 7.44
N TYR A 159 31.03 36.10 8.56
CA TYR A 159 30.98 37.46 9.11
C TYR A 159 32.30 37.73 9.85
N GLU A 160 32.69 39.00 9.81
CA GLU A 160 33.99 39.59 10.12
C GLU A 160 34.44 39.51 11.60
N GLU A 161 35.74 39.71 11.81
CA GLU A 161 36.44 39.77 13.10
C GLU A 161 35.90 40.85 14.05
N GLU A 162 35.81 40.56 15.36
CA GLU A 162 36.52 41.32 16.41
C GLU A 162 36.30 40.75 17.84
N SER A 163 37.43 40.49 18.51
CA SER A 163 37.71 40.62 19.97
C SER A 163 37.21 39.58 21.00
N GLU A 164 38.13 39.30 21.92
CA GLU A 164 38.18 38.27 22.99
C GLU A 164 37.19 38.49 24.15
N SER A 165 36.65 37.41 24.73
CA SER A 165 36.71 37.12 26.18
C SER A 165 36.02 35.80 26.55
N ASP A 166 36.64 35.11 27.52
CA ASP A 166 36.27 33.84 28.14
C ASP A 166 34.85 33.81 28.74
N ASP A 167 34.10 32.71 28.55
CA ASP A 167 33.45 32.01 29.67
C ASP A 167 33.02 30.58 29.28
N ASN A 168 33.14 29.67 30.24
CA ASN A 168 32.78 28.26 30.14
C ASN A 168 31.26 28.07 30.26
N SER A 169 30.66 27.37 29.30
CA SER A 169 29.46 26.57 29.56
C SER A 169 29.38 25.40 28.59
N ASP A 170 29.37 24.20 29.15
CA ASP A 170 29.13 22.94 28.46
C ASP A 170 27.71 22.90 27.86
N ASP A 171 27.55 23.49 26.66
CA ASP A 171 26.36 23.30 25.84
C ASP A 171 26.59 22.12 24.90
N GLU A 172 26.18 20.94 25.35
CA GLU A 172 26.01 19.75 24.52
C GLU A 172 24.97 20.07 23.44
N GLN A 173 25.43 20.55 22.29
CA GLN A 173 24.61 20.92 21.15
C GLN A 173 23.98 19.63 20.58
N PHE A 174 22.79 19.30 21.10
CA PHE A 174 21.96 18.21 20.62
C PHE A 174 21.57 18.51 19.17
N ILE A 175 22.30 17.93 18.21
CA ILE A 175 21.94 17.96 16.80
C ILE A 175 20.63 17.20 16.65
N PHE A 176 19.51 17.94 16.66
CA PHE A 176 18.22 17.43 16.22
C PHE A 176 18.33 17.17 14.71
N SER A 177 18.69 15.94 14.35
CA SER A 177 18.49 15.46 12.99
C SER A 177 16.98 15.45 12.76
N VAL A 178 16.47 16.48 12.08
CA VAL A 178 15.10 16.49 11.59
C VAL A 178 15.02 15.34 10.59
N GLU A 179 14.51 14.20 11.03
CA GLU A 179 14.28 13.06 10.15
C GLU A 179 13.37 13.52 9.00
N PRO A 180 13.77 13.32 7.72
CA PRO A 180 12.98 13.80 6.60
C PRO A 180 11.57 13.22 6.65
N GLN A 181 10.60 14.07 6.94
CA GLN A 181 9.19 13.68 6.96
C GLN A 181 8.79 13.20 5.56
N LEU A 182 8.12 12.04 5.46
CA LEU A 182 7.62 11.50 4.20
C LEU A 182 6.81 12.59 3.45
N PRO A 183 7.11 12.88 2.16
CA PRO A 183 6.43 13.93 1.41
C PRO A 183 4.92 13.75 1.38
N LEU A 184 4.17 14.87 1.39
CA LEU A 184 2.70 14.85 1.44
C LEU A 184 2.09 14.03 0.30
N ALA A 185 2.67 14.09 -0.90
CA ALA A 185 2.20 13.33 -2.06
C ALA A 185 2.25 11.81 -1.81
N CYS A 186 3.31 11.30 -1.17
CA CYS A 186 3.41 9.88 -0.79
C CYS A 186 2.39 9.52 0.29
N LYS A 187 2.21 10.37 1.31
CA LYS A 187 1.20 10.17 2.37
C LYS A 187 -0.21 10.05 1.79
N VAL A 188 -0.58 11.00 0.93
CA VAL A 188 -1.89 11.02 0.26
C VAL A 188 -2.06 9.82 -0.66
N SER A 189 -1.02 9.49 -1.45
CA SER A 189 -1.06 8.30 -2.30
C SER A 189 -1.21 7.01 -1.52
N TRP A 190 -0.64 6.91 -0.31
CA TRP A 190 -0.80 5.74 0.53
C TRP A 190 -2.25 5.58 0.99
N ILE A 191 -2.88 6.66 1.46
CA ILE A 191 -4.30 6.64 1.84
C ILE A 191 -5.18 6.24 0.64
N ILE A 192 -4.90 6.78 -0.55
CA ILE A 192 -5.61 6.40 -1.78
C ILE A 192 -5.42 4.91 -2.07
N CYS A 193 -4.20 4.39 -1.94
CA CYS A 193 -3.89 2.97 -2.10
C CYS A 193 -4.65 2.12 -1.08
N ASP A 194 -4.69 2.50 0.19
CA ASP A 194 -5.39 1.76 1.26
C ASP A 194 -6.89 1.69 0.98
N ILE A 195 -7.51 2.80 0.55
CA ILE A 195 -8.92 2.83 0.17
C ILE A 195 -9.16 1.98 -1.08
N ALA A 196 -8.41 2.21 -2.15
CA ALA A 196 -8.58 1.52 -3.42
C ALA A 196 -8.42 0.00 -3.30
N SER A 197 -7.35 -0.43 -2.61
CA SER A 197 -7.03 -1.84 -2.45
C SER A 197 -8.00 -2.56 -1.53
N ASN A 198 -8.43 -1.94 -0.43
CA ASN A 198 -9.34 -2.58 0.51
C ASN A 198 -10.75 -2.70 -0.08
N ILE A 199 -11.31 -1.63 -0.67
CA ILE A 199 -12.70 -1.63 -1.15
C ILE A 199 -12.92 -2.57 -2.34
N ALA A 200 -11.87 -2.87 -3.11
CA ALA A 200 -11.96 -3.78 -4.26
C ALA A 200 -12.56 -5.14 -3.89
N PHE A 201 -12.14 -5.77 -2.79
CA PHE A 201 -12.60 -7.12 -2.44
C PHE A 201 -14.04 -7.17 -1.91
N PRO A 202 -14.46 -6.32 -0.93
CA PRO A 202 -15.84 -6.29 -0.49
C PRO A 202 -16.80 -5.94 -1.63
N VAL A 203 -16.46 -5.01 -2.52
CA VAL A 203 -17.30 -4.67 -3.69
C VAL A 203 -17.46 -5.88 -4.61
N THR A 204 -16.37 -6.60 -4.90
CA THR A 204 -16.41 -7.84 -5.68
C THR A 204 -17.36 -8.85 -5.04
N VAL A 205 -17.17 -9.18 -3.76
CA VAL A 205 -18.02 -10.16 -3.06
C VAL A 205 -19.48 -9.73 -3.04
N MET A 206 -19.76 -8.48 -2.72
CA MET A 206 -21.14 -7.95 -2.65
C MET A 206 -21.83 -7.95 -4.00
N PHE A 207 -21.12 -7.61 -5.08
CA PHE A 207 -21.70 -7.64 -6.41
C PHE A 207 -22.12 -9.07 -6.79
N TRP A 208 -21.19 -10.02 -6.72
CA TRP A 208 -21.45 -11.40 -7.15
C TRP A 208 -22.46 -12.14 -6.26
N SER A 209 -22.58 -11.75 -4.98
CA SER A 209 -23.51 -12.40 -4.05
C SER A 209 -24.90 -11.74 -3.99
N LEU A 210 -25.01 -10.42 -4.16
CA LEU A 210 -26.25 -9.68 -3.89
C LEU A 210 -26.81 -8.90 -5.08
N VAL A 211 -26.01 -8.64 -6.12
CA VAL A 211 -26.40 -7.75 -7.22
C VAL A 211 -26.45 -8.48 -8.56
N TYR A 212 -25.50 -9.39 -8.81
CA TYR A 212 -25.38 -10.11 -10.06
C TYR A 212 -26.64 -10.92 -10.40
N LYS A 213 -27.09 -10.80 -11.64
CA LYS A 213 -28.19 -11.58 -12.22
C LYS A 213 -27.63 -12.40 -13.39
N PRO A 214 -27.89 -13.72 -13.44
CA PRO A 214 -27.48 -14.54 -14.57
C PRO A 214 -28.00 -13.96 -15.89
N GLY A 215 -27.09 -13.69 -16.84
CA GLY A 215 -27.41 -13.08 -18.14
C GLY A 215 -26.91 -11.63 -18.29
N ASP A 216 -26.71 -10.90 -17.18
CA ASP A 216 -26.14 -9.54 -17.18
C ASP A 216 -24.60 -9.62 -17.10
N PHE A 217 -23.98 -10.23 -18.11
CA PHE A 217 -22.53 -10.43 -18.17
C PHE A 217 -21.92 -9.77 -19.40
N ASP A 218 -21.22 -8.67 -19.18
CA ASP A 218 -20.37 -7.99 -20.17
C ASP A 218 -18.95 -7.81 -19.61
N PHE A 219 -18.01 -7.43 -20.48
CA PHE A 219 -16.61 -7.25 -20.09
C PHE A 219 -16.39 -6.10 -19.10
N VAL A 220 -17.15 -5.01 -19.20
CA VAL A 220 -17.01 -3.86 -18.32
C VAL A 220 -17.51 -4.19 -16.91
N THR A 221 -18.59 -4.94 -16.80
CA THR A 221 -19.14 -5.51 -15.57
C THR A 221 -18.16 -6.49 -14.95
N LEU A 222 -17.60 -7.44 -15.72
CA LEU A 222 -16.53 -8.32 -15.25
C LEU A 222 -15.33 -7.51 -14.73
N ASN A 223 -14.94 -6.46 -15.44
CA ASN A 223 -13.81 -5.63 -15.06
C ASN A 223 -14.09 -4.84 -13.77
N SER A 224 -15.21 -4.11 -13.72
CA SER A 224 -15.61 -3.27 -12.59
C SER A 224 -15.86 -4.06 -11.30
N HIS A 225 -16.15 -5.36 -11.39
CA HIS A 225 -16.55 -6.19 -10.25
C HIS A 225 -15.69 -7.43 -9.98
N ALA A 226 -14.69 -7.75 -10.82
CA ALA A 226 -13.78 -8.86 -10.56
C ALA A 226 -12.33 -8.54 -10.89
N LEU A 227 -12.05 -8.03 -12.11
CA LEU A 227 -10.65 -7.73 -12.50
C LEU A 227 -10.02 -6.65 -11.63
N ASN A 228 -10.81 -5.75 -11.05
CA ASN A 228 -10.33 -4.78 -10.07
C ASN A 228 -9.59 -5.41 -8.88
N SER A 229 -10.17 -6.43 -8.25
CA SER A 229 -9.49 -7.15 -7.17
C SER A 229 -8.25 -7.88 -7.68
N VAL A 230 -8.29 -8.44 -8.88
CA VAL A 230 -7.12 -9.12 -9.48
C VAL A 230 -5.97 -8.14 -9.71
N LEU A 231 -6.25 -6.95 -10.25
CA LEU A 231 -5.24 -5.91 -10.45
C LEU A 231 -4.63 -5.44 -9.13
N ILE A 232 -5.43 -5.29 -8.08
CA ILE A 232 -4.93 -4.96 -6.74
C ILE A 232 -4.01 -6.06 -6.20
N VAL A 233 -4.37 -7.34 -6.36
CA VAL A 233 -3.49 -8.45 -5.95
C VAL A 233 -2.16 -8.37 -6.69
N ILE A 234 -2.18 -8.21 -8.01
CA ILE A 234 -0.96 -8.06 -8.81
C ILE A 234 -0.15 -6.86 -8.32
N ASP A 235 -0.79 -5.73 -8.07
CA ASP A 235 -0.11 -4.50 -7.67
C ASP A 235 0.56 -4.59 -6.31
N ILE A 236 -0.10 -5.23 -5.34
CA ILE A 236 0.49 -5.48 -4.02
C ILE A 236 1.69 -6.39 -4.15
N MET A 237 1.57 -7.46 -4.96
CA MET A 237 2.66 -8.41 -5.14
C MET A 237 3.85 -7.75 -5.84
N VAL A 238 3.63 -6.86 -6.81
CA VAL A 238 4.72 -6.24 -7.61
C VAL A 238 5.35 -5.02 -6.94
N SER A 239 4.56 -4.18 -6.28
CA SER A 239 5.03 -2.94 -5.65
C SER A 239 5.70 -3.16 -4.30
N SER A 240 6.47 -2.17 -3.85
CA SER A 240 7.11 -2.18 -2.53
C SER A 240 6.25 -1.52 -1.43
N ILE A 241 5.09 -0.96 -1.76
CA ILE A 241 4.26 -0.22 -0.80
C ILE A 241 3.91 -1.12 0.40
N PRO A 242 4.13 -0.65 1.64
CA PRO A 242 3.76 -1.40 2.84
C PRO A 242 2.25 -1.40 3.10
N ILE A 243 1.74 -2.51 3.61
CA ILE A 243 0.36 -2.64 4.08
C ILE A 243 0.36 -2.69 5.61
N LYS A 244 -0.40 -1.80 6.25
CA LYS A 244 -0.53 -1.72 7.72
C LYS A 244 -1.93 -2.15 8.15
N LEU A 245 -2.07 -2.98 9.18
CA LEU A 245 -3.39 -3.45 9.64
C LEU A 245 -4.30 -2.30 10.11
N LEU A 246 -3.75 -1.29 10.79
CA LEU A 246 -4.53 -0.16 11.30
C LEU A 246 -5.02 0.81 10.20
N HIS A 247 -4.48 0.72 8.98
CA HIS A 247 -4.94 1.51 7.85
C HIS A 247 -6.35 1.11 7.37
N VAL A 248 -6.95 0.04 7.92
CA VAL A 248 -8.39 -0.28 7.75
C VAL A 248 -9.32 0.89 8.11
N ILE A 249 -8.85 1.85 8.91
CA ILE A 249 -9.61 3.05 9.24
C ILE A 249 -9.95 3.90 8.01
N TYR A 250 -9.06 3.99 7.01
CA TYR A 250 -9.28 4.80 5.81
C TYR A 250 -10.43 4.30 4.93
N PRO A 251 -10.49 3.00 4.55
CA PRO A 251 -11.64 2.47 3.83
C PRO A 251 -12.92 2.49 4.69
N ILE A 252 -12.85 2.32 6.01
CA ILE A 252 -14.04 2.46 6.89
C ILE A 252 -14.60 3.88 6.86
N ILE A 253 -13.74 4.91 6.93
CA ILE A 253 -14.17 6.31 6.80
C ILE A 253 -14.81 6.54 5.44
N PHE A 254 -14.14 6.09 4.36
CA PHE A 254 -14.65 6.22 3.00
C PHE A 254 -16.05 5.59 2.83
N ILE A 255 -16.24 4.35 3.31
CA ILE A 255 -17.56 3.70 3.26
C ILE A 255 -18.56 4.42 4.14
N THR A 256 -18.18 4.86 5.34
CA THR A 256 -19.09 5.62 6.21
C THR A 256 -19.62 6.88 5.50
N VAL A 257 -18.75 7.63 4.81
CA VAL A 257 -19.14 8.78 4.00
C VAL A 257 -20.14 8.39 2.92
N TYR A 258 -19.85 7.31 2.17
CA TYR A 258 -20.79 6.81 1.16
C TYR A 258 -22.14 6.38 1.77
N MET A 259 -22.13 5.73 2.94
CA MET A 259 -23.36 5.29 3.61
C MET A 259 -24.21 6.48 4.04
N ILE A 260 -23.58 7.52 4.62
CA ILE A 260 -24.26 8.78 4.96
C ILE A 260 -24.87 9.40 3.71
N PHE A 261 -24.11 9.50 2.62
CA PHE A 261 -24.61 9.98 1.33
C PHE A 261 -25.82 9.16 0.86
N SER A 262 -25.74 7.82 0.90
CA SER A 262 -26.83 6.95 0.42
C SER A 262 -28.13 7.11 1.20
N ILE A 263 -28.03 7.33 2.53
CA ILE A 263 -29.19 7.57 3.40
C ILE A 263 -29.79 8.95 3.12
N ILE A 264 -28.96 9.99 2.97
CA ILE A 264 -29.43 11.34 2.63
C ILE A 264 -30.10 11.33 1.25
N TYR A 265 -29.47 10.69 0.26
CA TYR A 265 -29.99 10.56 -1.09
C TYR A 265 -31.37 9.90 -1.10
N TRP A 266 -31.53 8.80 -0.36
CA TRP A 266 -32.82 8.14 -0.17
C TRP A 266 -33.84 9.04 0.54
N ALA A 267 -33.45 9.70 1.64
CA ALA A 267 -34.35 10.56 2.42
C ALA A 267 -34.86 11.77 1.60
N CYS A 268 -34.09 12.22 0.61
CA CYS A 268 -34.49 13.26 -0.35
C CYS A 268 -35.35 12.73 -1.51
N GLY A 269 -35.78 11.46 -1.50
CA GLY A 269 -36.58 10.85 -2.56
C GLY A 269 -35.77 10.38 -3.77
N GLY A 270 -34.46 10.16 -3.61
CA GLY A 270 -33.59 9.64 -4.66
C GLY A 270 -34.00 8.25 -5.14
N THR A 271 -33.74 7.96 -6.42
CA THR A 271 -34.11 6.71 -7.09
C THR A 271 -32.97 6.13 -7.92
N ASN A 272 -32.90 4.82 -8.08
CA ASN A 272 -31.98 4.21 -9.05
C ASN A 272 -32.38 4.56 -10.51
N PRO A 273 -31.59 4.18 -11.52
CA PRO A 273 -31.92 4.44 -12.93
C PRO A 273 -33.28 3.89 -13.40
N TYR A 274 -33.86 2.93 -12.69
CA TYR A 274 -35.16 2.32 -13.00
C TYR A 274 -36.35 2.98 -12.27
N GLY A 275 -36.10 3.99 -11.45
CA GLY A 275 -37.13 4.70 -10.70
C GLY A 275 -37.51 4.04 -9.37
N GLU A 276 -36.78 3.02 -8.92
CA GLU A 276 -37.02 2.35 -7.65
C GLU A 276 -36.45 3.17 -6.47
N PRO A 277 -37.07 3.15 -5.27
CA PRO A 277 -36.72 4.01 -4.13
C PRO A 277 -35.50 3.52 -3.34
N TYR A 278 -34.49 2.99 -4.02
CA TYR A 278 -33.23 2.54 -3.44
C TYR A 278 -32.12 2.60 -4.50
N ILE A 279 -30.85 2.76 -4.09
CA ILE A 279 -29.71 2.67 -5.02
C ILE A 279 -29.44 1.21 -5.41
N TYR A 280 -29.37 0.35 -4.40
CA TYR A 280 -29.26 -1.10 -4.54
C TYR A 280 -30.45 -1.74 -3.83
N PRO A 281 -31.05 -2.81 -4.37
CA PRO A 281 -32.10 -3.55 -3.67
C PRO A 281 -31.66 -4.04 -2.28
N ALA A 282 -30.37 -4.31 -2.10
CA ALA A 282 -29.78 -4.67 -0.80
C ALA A 282 -29.82 -3.55 0.25
N LEU A 283 -29.94 -2.29 -0.19
CA LEU A 283 -30.02 -1.09 0.63
C LEU A 283 -31.42 -0.45 0.56
N ASP A 284 -32.47 -1.26 0.41
CA ASP A 284 -33.85 -0.79 0.48
C ASP A 284 -34.21 -0.39 1.92
N TYR A 285 -34.08 0.91 2.20
CA TYR A 285 -34.39 1.52 3.49
C TYR A 285 -35.89 1.63 3.75
N SER A 286 -36.72 1.63 2.70
CA SER A 286 -38.17 1.80 2.82
C SER A 286 -38.85 0.46 3.11
N GLY A 287 -38.63 -0.53 2.25
CA GLY A 287 -39.27 -1.84 2.38
C GLY A 287 -38.58 -2.77 3.37
N HIS A 288 -37.25 -2.71 3.44
CA HIS A 288 -36.45 -3.69 4.20
C HIS A 288 -35.36 -3.05 5.10
N PRO A 289 -35.69 -2.07 5.96
CA PRO A 289 -34.70 -1.29 6.73
C PRO A 289 -33.80 -2.15 7.62
N LYS A 290 -34.34 -3.21 8.24
CA LYS A 290 -33.56 -4.14 9.07
C LYS A 290 -32.50 -4.89 8.26
N ARG A 291 -32.86 -5.37 7.06
CA ARG A 291 -31.94 -6.06 6.16
C ARG A 291 -30.84 -5.11 5.68
N ALA A 292 -31.22 -3.91 5.27
CA ALA A 292 -30.28 -2.87 4.87
C ALA A 292 -29.28 -2.59 6.00
N ALA A 293 -29.74 -2.32 7.22
CA ALA A 293 -28.87 -2.06 8.37
C ALA A 293 -27.88 -3.22 8.64
N ILE A 294 -28.34 -4.47 8.60
CA ILE A 294 -27.46 -5.65 8.78
C ILE A 294 -26.38 -5.69 7.70
N ILE A 295 -26.75 -5.52 6.43
CA ILE A 295 -25.81 -5.55 5.30
C ILE A 295 -24.77 -4.42 5.44
N ILE A 296 -25.20 -3.23 5.85
CA ILE A 296 -24.31 -2.09 6.09
C ILE A 296 -23.30 -2.41 7.18
N CYS A 297 -23.75 -2.94 8.32
CA CYS A 297 -22.86 -3.33 9.42
C CYS A 297 -21.88 -4.43 9.01
N LEU A 298 -22.34 -5.46 8.30
CA LEU A 298 -21.47 -6.53 7.80
C LEU A 298 -20.43 -5.99 6.82
N PHE A 299 -20.84 -5.13 5.90
CA PHE A 299 -19.94 -4.54 4.93
C PHE A 299 -18.89 -3.63 5.61
N LEU A 300 -19.33 -2.73 6.49
CA LEU A 300 -18.47 -1.81 7.24
C LEU A 300 -17.44 -2.53 8.10
N PHE A 301 -17.88 -3.45 8.96
CA PHE A 301 -17.00 -4.04 9.98
C PHE A 301 -16.35 -5.35 9.53
N VAL A 302 -17.13 -6.26 8.95
CA VAL A 302 -16.64 -7.60 8.60
C VAL A 302 -15.94 -7.57 7.24
N GLY A 303 -16.58 -6.99 6.23
CA GLY A 303 -16.03 -6.93 4.86
C GLY A 303 -14.69 -6.21 4.81
N ASN A 304 -14.61 -4.99 5.34
CA ASN A 304 -13.35 -4.21 5.33
C ASN A 304 -12.26 -4.84 6.20
N ALA A 305 -12.60 -5.43 7.35
CA ALA A 305 -11.62 -6.12 8.19
C ALA A 305 -11.05 -7.37 7.51
N MET A 306 -11.91 -8.20 6.92
CA MET A 306 -11.48 -9.38 6.16
C MET A 306 -10.60 -8.98 4.97
N SER A 307 -10.99 -7.93 4.25
CA SER A 307 -10.20 -7.37 3.15
C SER A 307 -8.82 -6.91 3.65
N GLN A 308 -8.74 -6.17 4.76
CA GLN A 308 -7.45 -5.72 5.30
C GLN A 308 -6.56 -6.88 5.71
N LEU A 309 -7.13 -7.92 6.32
CA LEU A 309 -6.39 -9.13 6.69
C LEU A 309 -5.86 -9.86 5.46
N LEU A 310 -6.64 -9.94 4.38
CA LEU A 310 -6.20 -10.51 3.10
C LEU A 310 -5.04 -9.69 2.51
N LEU A 311 -5.20 -8.36 2.43
CA LEU A 311 -4.17 -7.44 1.94
C LEU A 311 -2.86 -7.59 2.72
N PHE A 312 -2.95 -7.62 4.05
CA PHE A 312 -1.80 -7.80 4.92
C PHE A 312 -1.17 -9.19 4.73
N GLY A 313 -1.98 -10.23 4.57
CA GLY A 313 -1.49 -11.58 4.26
C GLY A 313 -0.73 -11.65 2.92
N LEU A 314 -1.22 -10.96 1.88
CA LEU A 314 -0.54 -10.85 0.58
C LEU A 314 0.78 -10.08 0.70
N TYR A 315 0.79 -9.00 1.47
CA TYR A 315 2.01 -8.25 1.78
C TYR A 315 3.06 -9.11 2.49
N GLU A 316 2.69 -9.85 3.54
CA GLU A 316 3.60 -10.77 4.23
C GLU A 316 4.10 -11.89 3.31
N LEU A 317 3.22 -12.42 2.45
CA LEU A 317 3.58 -13.40 1.44
C LEU A 317 4.65 -12.84 0.49
N ARG A 318 4.45 -11.63 -0.04
CA ARG A 318 5.42 -10.94 -0.90
C ARG A 318 6.77 -10.81 -0.23
N LEU A 319 6.81 -10.35 1.02
CA LEU A 319 8.06 -10.22 1.78
C LEU A 319 8.76 -11.57 1.96
N LYS A 320 8.01 -12.63 2.29
CA LYS A 320 8.56 -13.98 2.45
C LYS A 320 9.13 -14.53 1.15
N LEU A 321 8.45 -14.30 0.02
CA LEU A 321 8.92 -14.70 -1.30
C LEU A 321 10.22 -13.98 -1.66
N ASN A 322 10.29 -12.67 -1.48
CA ASN A 322 11.50 -11.89 -1.77
C ASN A 322 12.70 -12.35 -0.92
N ARG A 323 12.49 -12.54 0.40
CA ARG A 323 13.57 -13.07 1.28
C ARG A 323 14.04 -14.45 0.87
N SER A 324 13.15 -15.28 0.33
CA SER A 324 13.50 -16.63 -0.13
C SER A 324 14.26 -16.59 -1.45
N TRP A 325 13.85 -15.72 -2.37
CA TRP A 325 14.54 -15.47 -3.63
C TRP A 325 15.98 -14.99 -3.41
N ASN A 326 16.17 -14.01 -2.53
CA ASN A 326 17.50 -13.46 -2.21
C ASN A 326 18.41 -14.41 -1.43
N ARG A 327 17.91 -15.56 -0.97
CA ARG A 327 18.75 -16.63 -0.38
C ARG A 327 19.20 -17.67 -1.41
N LEU A 328 18.55 -17.72 -2.57
CA LEU A 328 18.84 -18.70 -3.63
C LEU A 328 19.87 -18.18 -4.64
N ILE A 329 20.09 -16.86 -4.67
CA ILE A 329 21.08 -16.17 -5.50
C ILE A 329 22.26 -15.79 -4.63
#